data_AF-Q8TQE0-F1
#
_entry.id   AF-Q8TQE0-F1
#
_cell.length_a   1.000
_cell.length_b   1.000
_cell.length_c   1.000
_cell.angle_alpha   90.00
_cell.angle_beta   90.00
_cell.angle_gamma   90.00
#
_symmetry.space_group_name_H-M   'P 1'
#
loop_
_entity.id
_entity.type
_entity.pdbx_description
1 polymer ?
#
loop_
_entity_poly.entity_id
_entity_poly.type
_entity_poly.pdbx_seq_one_letter_code
_entity_poly.pdbx_strand_id
1 'polypeptide(L)' 'MNAQKNGTDLCLFVRKNKDDKISKEFYYLGRMFATGNVKEFIMPNTTKKAVEIQYSLLEPVRDGIYDYLVG' A
#
# COMPACT_ATOMS: atom_id res chain seq x y z
N MET A 1 -5.75 10.31 9.47
CA MET A 1 -4.88 10.40 10.67
C MET A 1 -5.47 9.77 11.94
N ASN A 2 -6.76 9.45 12.00
CA ASN A 2 -7.36 8.88 13.23
C ASN A 2 -7.11 7.38 13.42
N ALA A 3 -6.59 6.64 12.44
CA ALA A 3 -6.43 5.18 12.52
C ALA A 3 -5.55 4.73 13.70
N GLN A 4 -4.35 5.30 13.87
CA GLN A 4 -3.49 4.98 15.03
C GLN A 4 -4.13 5.42 16.36
N LYS A 5 -4.77 6.59 16.40
CA LYS A 5 -5.47 7.08 17.62
C LYS A 5 -6.70 6.26 17.98
N ASN A 6 -7.34 5.64 16.99
CA ASN A 6 -8.52 4.79 17.14
C ASN A 6 -8.16 3.31 17.32
N GLY A 7 -6.86 2.97 17.49
CA GLY A 7 -6.40 1.58 17.65
C GLY A 7 -6.61 0.70 16.41
N THR A 8 -6.75 1.29 15.23
CA THR A 8 -6.93 0.57 13.97
C THR A 8 -5.57 0.18 13.38
N ASP A 9 -5.25 -1.10 13.43
CA ASP A 9 -4.06 -1.67 12.80
C ASP A 9 -4.25 -1.76 11.28
N LEU A 10 -3.30 -1.22 10.52
CA LEU A 10 -3.24 -1.34 9.06
C LEU A 10 -2.19 -2.38 8.67
N CYS A 11 -2.58 -3.34 7.83
CA CYS A 11 -1.72 -4.42 7.33
C CYS A 11 -1.60 -4.35 5.81
N LEU A 12 -0.37 -4.49 5.27
CA LEU A 12 -0.11 -4.43 3.83
C LEU A 12 -0.06 -5.83 3.23
N PHE A 13 -0.89 -6.05 2.20
CA PHE A 13 -0.91 -7.28 1.40
C PHE A 13 -0.69 -6.91 -0.07
N VAL A 14 0.32 -7.51 -0.71
CA VAL A 14 0.70 -7.22 -2.10
C VAL A 14 0.57 -8.47 -2.96
N ARG A 15 0.20 -8.28 -4.23
CA ARG A 15 0.20 -9.33 -5.26
C ARG A 15 0.91 -8.80 -6.50
N LYS A 16 1.82 -9.62 -7.07
CA LYS A 16 2.65 -9.23 -8.23
C LYS A 16 1.83 -9.02 -9.50
N ASN A 17 0.96 -9.98 -9.86
CA ASN A 17 0.13 -9.90 -11.06
C ASN A 17 -1.34 -9.63 -10.74
N LYS A 18 -1.87 -8.52 -11.28
CA LYS A 18 -3.30 -8.19 -11.15
C LYS A 18 -4.19 -9.12 -11.97
N ASP A 19 -3.69 -9.60 -13.10
CA ASP A 19 -4.45 -10.41 -14.06
C ASP A 19 -4.30 -11.92 -13.84
N ASP A 20 -3.51 -12.35 -12.85
CA ASP A 20 -3.44 -13.75 -12.47
C ASP A 20 -4.78 -14.19 -11.86
N LYS A 21 -5.46 -15.09 -12.58
CA LYS A 21 -6.75 -15.67 -12.22
C LYS A 21 -6.60 -17.00 -11.49
N ILE A 22 -5.38 -17.57 -11.47
CA ILE A 22 -5.10 -18.92 -10.97
C ILE A 22 -4.56 -18.84 -9.54
N SER A 23 -3.54 -18.01 -9.29
CA SER A 23 -3.03 -17.81 -7.92
C SER A 23 -3.70 -16.61 -7.24
N LYS A 24 -4.38 -16.89 -6.12
CA LYS A 24 -5.01 -15.88 -5.24
C LYS A 24 -4.11 -15.50 -4.05
N GLU A 25 -2.83 -15.85 -4.12
CA GLU A 25 -1.93 -15.68 -2.98
C GLU A 25 -1.47 -14.21 -2.85
N PHE A 26 -1.44 -13.75 -1.60
CA PHE A 26 -0.97 -12.42 -1.24
C PHE A 26 0.28 -12.53 -0.37
N TYR A 27 1.23 -11.64 -0.60
CA TYR A 27 2.38 -11.44 0.25
C TYR A 27 2.03 -10.47 1.36
N TYR A 28 2.08 -10.93 2.61
CA TYR A 28 1.98 -10.05 3.76
C TYR A 28 3.31 -9.34 3.99
N LEU A 29 3.30 -8.01 3.93
CA LEU A 29 4.51 -7.18 4.09
C LEU A 29 4.63 -6.51 5.46
N GLY A 30 3.64 -6.70 6.34
CA GLY A 30 3.69 -6.17 7.70
C GLY A 30 2.64 -5.10 7.98
N ARG A 31 2.78 -4.49 9.16
CA ARG A 31 1.93 -3.39 9.62
C ARG A 31 2.46 -2.06 9.07
N MET A 32 1.57 -1.11 8.85
CA MET A 32 1.92 0.24 8.39
C MET A 32 1.18 1.33 9.18
N PHE A 33 1.67 2.55 9.07
CA PHE A 33 1.00 3.74 9.58
C PHE A 33 0.94 4.84 8.52
N ALA A 34 -0.11 5.65 8.57
CA ALA A 34 -0.22 6.83 7.70
C ALA A 34 0.77 7.89 8.19
N THR A 35 1.63 8.36 7.30
CA THR A 35 2.62 9.41 7.63
C THR A 35 1.96 10.77 7.88
N GLY A 36 0.72 10.93 7.43
CA GLY A 36 0.00 12.20 7.48
C GLY A 36 0.12 13.02 6.21
N ASN A 37 1.02 12.66 5.31
CA ASN A 37 1.13 13.30 4.01
C ASN A 37 -0.01 12.82 3.10
N VAL A 38 -0.81 13.77 2.67
CA VAL A 38 -1.98 13.57 1.81
C VAL A 38 -1.90 14.59 0.69
N LYS A 39 -2.08 14.15 -0.55
CA LYS A 39 -2.03 15.01 -1.74
C LYS A 39 -3.27 14.77 -2.59
N GLU A 40 -4.05 15.80 -2.79
CA GLU A 40 -5.14 15.78 -3.76
C GLU A 40 -4.60 16.03 -5.17
N PHE A 41 -5.11 15.29 -6.15
CA PHE A 41 -4.78 15.49 -7.55
C PHE A 41 -5.98 15.14 -8.44
N ILE A 42 -5.96 15.64 -9.68
CA ILE A 42 -6.92 15.23 -10.70
C ILE A 42 -6.28 14.09 -11.48
N MET A 43 -6.96 12.95 -11.61
CA MET A 43 -6.36 11.82 -12.31
C MET A 43 -6.07 12.19 -13.77
N PRO A 44 -4.92 11.74 -14.33
CA PRO A 44 -4.62 11.92 -15.74
C PRO A 44 -5.78 11.42 -16.62
N ASN A 45 -6.10 12.17 -17.68
CA ASN A 45 -7.16 11.86 -18.63
C ASN A 45 -8.60 11.87 -18.07
N THR A 46 -8.84 12.45 -16.88
CA THR A 46 -10.19 12.62 -16.33
C THR A 46 -10.33 13.97 -15.59
N THR A 47 -11.55 14.33 -15.20
CA THR A 47 -11.84 15.45 -14.27
C THR A 47 -12.05 14.98 -12.83
N LYS A 48 -11.79 13.71 -12.53
CA LYS A 48 -12.04 13.12 -11.22
C LYS A 48 -10.94 13.50 -10.25
N LYS A 49 -11.33 14.04 -9.09
CA LYS A 49 -10.44 14.25 -7.96
C LYS A 49 -10.10 12.91 -7.31
N ALA A 50 -8.82 12.70 -7.03
CA ALA A 50 -8.28 11.55 -6.32
C ALA A 50 -7.34 12.05 -5.21
N VAL A 51 -7.06 11.16 -4.27
CA VAL A 51 -6.22 11.46 -3.12
C VAL A 51 -5.11 10.42 -3.05
N GLU A 52 -3.88 10.90 -3.00
CA GLU A 52 -2.69 10.10 -2.69
C GLU A 52 -2.42 10.21 -1.20
N ILE A 53 -2.24 9.07 -0.52
CA ILE A 53 -1.96 9.01 0.91
C ILE A 53 -0.66 8.23 1.09
N GLN A 54 0.30 8.83 1.78
CA GLN A 54 1.58 8.18 2.04
C GLN A 54 1.54 7.38 3.34
N TYR A 55 1.93 6.11 3.25
CA TYR A 55 2.09 5.19 4.37
C TYR A 55 3.55 4.78 4.54
N SER A 56 3.92 4.38 5.74
CA SER A 56 5.23 3.81 6.06
C SER A 56 5.06 2.48 6.78
N LEU A 57 5.83 1.47 6.40
CA LEU A 57 5.87 0.19 7.09
C LEU A 57 6.57 0.34 8.43
N LEU A 58 6.10 -0.38 9.45
CA LEU A 58 6.77 -0.41 10.75
C LEU A 58 8.12 -1.11 10.66
N GLU A 59 8.21 -2.18 9.86
CA GLU A 59 9.41 -2.97 9.64
C GLU A 59 9.80 -2.94 8.16
N PRO A 60 11.10 -2.94 7.82
CA PRO A 60 11.54 -2.97 6.44
C PRO A 60 11.10 -4.27 5.74
N VAL A 61 10.77 -4.17 4.45
CA VAL A 61 10.53 -5.36 3.61
C VAL A 61 11.85 -6.10 3.44
N ARG A 62 11.82 -7.42 3.61
CA ARG A 62 12.98 -8.28 3.35
C ARG A 62 13.42 -8.16 1.89
N ASP A 63 14.71 -7.92 1.66
CA ASP A 63 15.30 -7.67 0.33
C ASP A 63 14.83 -8.67 -0.73
N GLY A 64 14.90 -9.97 -0.47
CA GLY A 64 14.48 -10.97 -1.46
C GLY A 64 13.00 -10.91 -1.87
N ILE A 65 12.11 -10.43 -0.99
CA ILE A 65 10.69 -10.21 -1.33
C ILE A 65 10.54 -8.89 -2.08
N TYR A 66 11.27 -7.85 -1.67
CA TYR A 66 11.28 -6.57 -2.37
C TYR A 66 11.74 -6.75 -3.83
N ASP A 67 12.87 -7.42 -4.04
CA ASP A 67 13.43 -7.70 -5.35
C ASP A 67 12.46 -8.52 -6.22
N TYR A 68 11.80 -9.52 -5.62
CA TYR A 68 10.80 -10.32 -6.34
C TYR A 68 9.56 -9.51 -6.76
N LEU A 69 9.13 -8.55 -5.95
CA LEU A 69 7.94 -7.74 -6.22
C LEU A 69 8.21 -6.61 -7.22
N VAL A 70 9.41 -6.03 -7.20
CA VAL A 70 9.80 -4.87 -8.02
C VAL A 70 10.51 -5.28 -9.32
N GLY A 71 11.17 -6.44 -9.34
CA GLY A 71 11.82 -7.01 -10.53
C GLY A 71 10.85 -7.69 -11.48
#